data_AF-A0A3T0CIU9-F1
#
_entry.id   AF-A0A3T0CIU9-F1
#
_cell.length_a   1.000
_cell.length_b   1.000
_cell.length_c   1.000
_cell.angle_alpha   90.00
_cell.angle_beta   90.00
_cell.angle_gamma   90.00
#
_symmetry.space_group_name_H-M   'P 1'
#
loop_
_entity.id
_entity.type
_entity.pdbx_description
1 polymer ?
#
loop_
_entity_poly.entity_id
_entity_poly.type
_entity_poly.pdbx_seq_one_letter_code
_entity_poly.pdbx_strand_id
1 'polypeptide(L)' 'MTALFLMSMLFGLTCGQAMSFCIPTEYTMHIERRECAYCLTINTTIWAGYCMTR' A
#
# COMPACT_ATOMS: atom_id res chain seq x y z
N MET A 1 3.01 -35.38 4.47
CA MET A 1 3.71 -34.61 3.41
C MET A 1 2.86 -33.49 2.82
N THR A 2 1.53 -33.62 2.71
CA THR A 2 0.63 -32.60 2.16
C THR A 2 0.40 -31.39 3.07
N ALA A 3 0.24 -31.58 4.39
CA ALA A 3 -0.07 -30.49 5.32
C ALA A 3 1.07 -29.45 5.48
N LEU A 4 2.33 -29.90 5.58
CA LEU A 4 3.49 -29.01 5.68
C LEU A 4 3.71 -28.16 4.42
N PHE A 5 3.40 -28.73 3.26
CA PHE A 5 3.48 -28.04 1.98
C PHE A 5 2.38 -26.96 1.87
N LEU A 6 1.18 -27.28 2.35
CA LEU A 6 0.06 -26.35 2.38
C LEU A 6 0.32 -25.18 3.35
N MET A 7 0.86 -25.46 4.54
CA MET A 7 1.20 -24.44 5.53
C MET A 7 2.34 -23.54 5.06
N SER A 8 3.37 -24.08 4.40
CA SER A 8 4.47 -23.26 3.85
C SER A 8 4.01 -22.39 2.68
N MET A 9 3.12 -22.88 1.80
CA MET A 9 2.49 -22.06 0.75
C MET A 9 1.66 -20.91 1.34
N LEU A 10 0.82 -21.20 2.33
CA LEU A 10 0.01 -20.20 3.03
C LEU A 10 0.89 -19.14 3.73
N PHE A 11 1.99 -19.57 4.35
CA PHE A 11 2.93 -18.67 5.00
C PHE A 11 3.69 -17.79 3.98
N GLY A 12 4.10 -18.35 2.85
CA GLY A 12 4.73 -17.58 1.76
C GLY A 12 3.80 -16.53 1.15
N LEU A 13 2.53 -16.89 0.91
CA LEU A 13 1.52 -15.96 0.41
C LEU A 13 1.25 -14.82 1.41
N THR A 14 1.03 -15.15 2.68
CA THR A 14 0.74 -14.14 3.72
C THR A 14 1.93 -13.23 3.98
N CYS A 15 3.16 -13.75 3.98
CA CYS A 15 4.37 -12.95 4.16
C CYS A 15 4.65 -12.05 2.94
N GLY A 16 4.37 -12.53 1.72
CA GLY A 16 4.46 -11.74 0.49
C GLY A 16 3.44 -10.59 0.41
N GLN A 17 2.28 -10.74 1.05
CA GLN A 17 1.30 -9.66 1.21
C GLN A 17 1.64 -8.73 2.39
N ALA A 18 2.31 -9.23 3.43
CA ALA A 18 2.72 -8.44 4.59
C ALA A 18 3.91 -7.52 4.32
N MET A 19 4.79 -7.89 3.39
CA MET A 19 5.77 -6.96 2.81
C MET A 19 5.08 -6.05 1.80
N SER A 20 4.45 -4.99 2.28
CA SER A 20 3.98 -3.93 1.39
C SER A 20 5.19 -3.23 0.80
N PHE A 21 5.62 -3.64 -0.40
CA PHE A 21 6.67 -2.93 -1.15
C PHE A 21 6.22 -1.51 -1.50
N CYS A 22 7.15 -0.58 -1.58
CA CYS A 22 6.87 0.79 -2.04
C CYS A 22 6.45 0.78 -3.53
N ILE A 23 5.16 1.01 -3.79
CA ILE A 23 4.53 0.96 -5.13
C ILE A 23 3.56 2.15 -5.29
N PRO A 24 3.33 2.68 -6.51
CA PRO A 24 2.31 3.69 -6.76
C PRO A 24 0.92 3.13 -6.43
N THR A 25 0.21 3.81 -5.53
CA THR A 25 -1.13 3.42 -5.05
C THR A 25 -2.10 4.56 -5.32
N GLU A 26 -3.27 4.25 -5.85
CA GLU A 26 -4.34 5.23 -6.03
C GLU A 26 -4.81 5.75 -4.66
N TYR A 27 -4.84 7.07 -4.52
CA TYR A 27 -5.18 7.73 -3.27
C TYR A 27 -5.98 9.01 -3.53
N THR A 28 -7.02 9.20 -2.74
CA THR A 28 -7.85 10.39 -2.79
C THR A 28 -7.27 11.45 -1.87
N MET A 29 -6.67 12.49 -2.43
CA MET A 29 -6.03 13.59 -1.71
C MET A 29 -6.98 14.77 -1.53
N HIS A 30 -7.01 15.30 -0.31
CA HIS A 30 -7.69 16.57 -0.01
C HIS A 30 -6.72 17.73 -0.15
N ILE A 31 -7.07 18.69 -1.00
CA ILE A 31 -6.30 19.91 -1.25
C ILE A 31 -7.06 21.07 -0.63
N GLU A 32 -6.38 21.76 0.28
CA GLU A 32 -6.86 22.99 0.91
C GLU A 32 -5.91 24.14 0.55
N ARG A 33 -6.49 25.29 0.19
CA ARG A 33 -5.77 26.54 -0.06
C ARG A 33 -6.38 27.63 0.79
N ARG A 34 -5.54 28.41 1.48
CA ARG A 34 -5.96 29.52 2.35
C ARG A 34 -6.75 30.62 1.63
N GLU A 35 -6.57 30.74 0.32
CA GLU A 35 -7.24 31.73 -0.53
C GLU A 35 -8.58 31.23 -1.09
N CYS A 36 -8.91 29.95 -0.89
CA CYS A 36 -10.09 29.31 -1.45
C CYS A 36 -11.12 29.00 -0.36
N ALA A 37 -12.41 29.14 -0.67
CA ALA A 37 -13.50 28.92 0.30
C ALA A 37 -13.95 27.45 0.40
N TYR A 38 -13.36 26.55 -0.39
CA TYR A 38 -13.76 25.16 -0.46
C TYR A 38 -12.53 24.25 -0.59
N CYS A 39 -12.64 23.06 0.00
CA CYS A 39 -11.65 22.00 -0.13
C CYS A 39 -11.95 21.17 -1.39
N LEU A 40 -10.91 20.84 -2.14
CA LEU A 40 -11.02 19.98 -3.32
C LEU A 40 -10.57 18.57 -2.95
N THR A 41 -11.29 17.57 -3.43
CA THR A 41 -10.93 16.15 -3.30
C THR A 41 -10.55 15.63 -4.68
N ILE A 42 -9.32 15.16 -4.85
CA ILE A 42 -8.82 14.65 -6.14
C ILE A 42 -8.29 13.22 -6.01
N ASN A 43 -8.45 12.42 -7.07
CA ASN A 43 -7.79 11.13 -7.16
C ASN A 43 -6.40 11.34 -7.75
N THR A 44 -5.38 10.98 -6.97
CA THR A 44 -3.97 11.03 -7.37
C THR A 44 -3.31 9.69 -7.06
N THR A 45 -2.04 9.53 -7.41
CA THR A 45 -1.25 8.36 -7.03
C THR A 45 -0.17 8.79 -6.06
N ILE A 46 -0.02 8.02 -4.96
CA ILE A 46 1.04 8.23 -3.97
C ILE A 46 1.93 6.99 -3.89
N TRP A 47 3.17 7.18 -3.44
CA TRP A 47 4.03 6.05 -3.11
C TRP A 47 3.72 5.58 -1.70
N ALA A 48 3.27 4.34 -1.55
CA ALA A 48 2.94 3.74 -0.26
C ALA A 48 3.63 2.38 -0.13
N GLY A 49 4.08 2.05 1.07
CA GLY A 49 4.80 0.81 1.39
C GLY A 49 6.14 1.06 2.07
N TYR A 50 6.93 0.00 2.18
CA TYR A 50 8.24 -0.02 2.82
C TYR A 50 9.35 -0.20 1.78
N CYS A 51 10.45 0.51 2.01
CA CYS A 51 11.70 0.30 1.28
C CYS A 51 12.60 -0.65 2.09
N MET A 52 13.28 -1.56 1.41
CA MET A 52 14.34 -2.35 2.04
C MET A 52 15.52 -1.41 2.36
N THR A 53 15.87 -1.28 3.64
CA THR A 53 17.04 -0.53 4.10
C THR A 53 18.14 -1.52 4.52
N ARG A 54 19.41 -1.09 4.47
CA ARG A 54 20.59 -1.94 4.66
C ARG A 54 20.87 -2.23 6.13
#